data_AF-A0A2V9C158-F1
#
_entry.id   AF-A0A2V9C158-F1
#
_cell.length_a   1.000
_cell.length_b   1.000
_cell.length_c   1.000
_cell.angle_alpha   90.00
_cell.angle_beta   90.00
_cell.angle_gamma   90.00
#
_symmetry.space_group_name_H-M   'P 1'
#
loop_
_entity.id
_entity.type
_entity.pdbx_description
1 polymer ?
#
loop_
_entity_poly.entity_id
_entity_poly.type
_entity_poly.pdbx_seq_one_letter_code
_entity_poly.pdbx_strand_id
1 'polypeptide(L)'
;MHFDLKSISTDAVPKALEKAERYRLLNEPYLAESICLDILTILPSHQQALVSLLLARTDQFDHGATMKSAEELLSRIEGEYERAYYAGLIWERQAHAHLRQYGPSSNANTYHALREAMNHYERAEALRPHGNDDAILRWNACARVLSRNPEIRPLPDAEFQPITGE
;
A
#
# COMPACT_ATOMS: atom_id res chain seq x y z
N MET A 1 20.95 -3.13 -23.83
CA MET A 1 20.23 -2.38 -24.90
C MET A 1 19.58 -1.17 -24.23
N HIS A 2 19.67 0.02 -24.82
CA HIS A 2 19.03 1.24 -24.33
C HIS A 2 17.87 1.58 -25.27
N PHE A 3 16.70 1.89 -24.70
CA PHE A 3 15.51 2.26 -25.45
C PHE A 3 15.08 3.66 -25.03
N ASP A 4 14.81 4.52 -26.02
CA ASP A 4 14.21 5.83 -25.79
C ASP A 4 12.69 5.67 -25.76
N LEU A 5 12.08 5.97 -24.60
CA LEU A 5 10.63 5.89 -24.42
C LEU A 5 9.94 6.99 -25.22
N LYS A 6 8.83 6.63 -25.89
CA LYS A 6 8.01 7.59 -26.64
C LYS A 6 7.11 8.36 -25.68
N SER A 7 7.19 9.68 -25.72
CA SER A 7 6.31 10.53 -24.93
C SER A 7 4.85 10.46 -25.40
N ILE A 8 3.91 10.43 -24.46
CA ILE A 8 2.47 10.54 -24.73
C ILE A 8 2.06 12.02 -24.82
N SER A 9 0.93 12.31 -25.46
CA SER A 9 0.34 13.65 -25.41
C SER A 9 -0.40 13.88 -24.09
N THR A 10 -0.44 15.13 -23.63
CA THR A 10 -1.21 15.54 -22.44
C THR A 10 -2.70 15.20 -22.59
N ASP A 11 -3.26 15.33 -23.79
CA ASP A 11 -4.67 15.04 -24.09
C ASP A 11 -5.02 13.56 -23.92
N ALA A 12 -4.02 12.66 -23.96
CA ALA A 12 -4.23 11.23 -23.76
C ALA A 12 -4.33 10.82 -22.28
N VAL A 13 -3.96 11.71 -21.34
CA VAL A 13 -3.86 11.39 -19.90
C VAL A 13 -5.15 10.84 -19.30
N PRO A 14 -6.35 11.43 -19.53
CA PRO A 14 -7.58 10.88 -18.97
C PRO A 14 -7.85 9.43 -19.39
N LYS A 15 -7.67 9.14 -20.69
CA LYS A 15 -7.85 7.78 -21.24
C LYS A 15 -6.77 6.81 -20.76
N ALA A 16 -5.56 7.31 -20.51
CA ALA A 16 -4.48 6.51 -19.95
C ALA A 16 -4.78 6.11 -18.49
N LEU A 17 -5.29 7.02 -17.67
CA LEU A 17 -5.72 6.73 -16.29
C LEU A 17 -6.83 5.69 -16.23
N GLU A 18 -7.86 5.80 -17.08
CA GLU A 18 -8.90 4.77 -17.19
C GLU A 18 -8.33 3.38 -17.53
N LYS A 19 -7.32 3.31 -18.41
CA LYS A 19 -6.64 2.06 -18.73
C LYS A 19 -5.85 1.51 -17.55
N ALA A 20 -5.13 2.37 -16.83
CA ALA A 20 -4.37 1.97 -15.64
C ALA A 20 -5.31 1.36 -14.59
N GLU A 21 -6.46 1.98 -14.34
CA GLU A 21 -7.48 1.43 -13.45
C GLU A 21 -7.99 0.05 -13.93
N ARG A 22 -8.34 -0.08 -15.22
CA ARG A 22 -8.81 -1.35 -15.79
C ARG A 22 -7.76 -2.45 -15.68
N TYR A 23 -6.49 -2.16 -15.94
CA TYR A 23 -5.43 -3.16 -15.78
C TYR A 23 -5.28 -3.61 -14.33
N ARG A 24 -5.41 -2.71 -13.35
CA ARG A 24 -5.44 -3.11 -11.94
C ARG A 24 -6.62 -4.03 -11.62
N LEU A 25 -7.81 -3.75 -12.15
CA LEU A 25 -8.99 -4.63 -12.00
C LEU A 25 -8.82 -6.00 -12.66
N LEU A 26 -8.00 -6.09 -13.71
CA LEU A 26 -7.62 -7.35 -14.38
C LEU A 26 -6.44 -8.06 -13.70
N ASN A 27 -5.95 -7.56 -12.57
CA ASN A 27 -4.76 -8.06 -11.88
C ASN A 27 -3.48 -7.99 -12.75
N GLU A 28 -3.36 -6.94 -13.57
CA GLU A 28 -2.22 -6.62 -14.44
C GLU A 28 -1.49 -5.36 -13.93
N PRO A 29 -0.93 -5.35 -12.70
CA PRO A 29 -0.41 -4.13 -12.08
C PRO A 29 0.84 -3.58 -12.77
N TYR A 30 1.65 -4.41 -13.42
CA TYR A 30 2.82 -3.97 -14.19
C TYR A 30 2.44 -3.05 -15.35
N LEU A 31 1.34 -3.35 -16.04
CA LEU A 31 0.83 -2.50 -17.13
C LEU A 31 0.30 -1.17 -16.59
N ALA A 32 -0.37 -1.19 -15.44
CA ALA A 32 -0.84 0.01 -14.78
C ALA A 32 0.31 0.90 -14.30
N GLU A 33 1.36 0.31 -13.71
CA GLU A 33 2.58 1.02 -13.32
C GLU A 33 3.24 1.68 -14.53
N SER A 34 3.44 0.94 -15.62
CA SER A 34 4.04 1.48 -16.85
C SER A 34 3.31 2.72 -17.35
N ILE A 35 1.98 2.68 -17.40
CA ILE A 35 1.16 3.82 -17.83
C ILE A 35 1.31 5.01 -16.89
N CYS A 36 1.31 4.78 -15.57
CA CYS A 36 1.42 5.87 -14.61
C CYS A 36 2.81 6.54 -14.70
N LEU A 37 3.87 5.79 -14.97
CA LEU A 37 5.22 6.34 -15.21
C LEU A 37 5.25 7.23 -16.46
N ASP A 38 4.59 6.83 -17.55
CA ASP A 38 4.48 7.65 -18.76
C ASP A 38 3.76 8.97 -18.48
N ILE A 39 2.65 8.94 -17.73
CA ILE A 39 1.92 10.15 -17.32
C ILE A 39 2.80 11.04 -16.44
N LEU A 40 3.46 10.48 -15.43
CA LEU A 40 4.29 11.25 -14.49
C LEU A 40 5.58 11.78 -15.13
N THR A 41 6.00 11.23 -16.27
CA THR A 41 7.10 11.78 -17.06
C THR A 41 6.74 13.15 -17.67
N ILE A 42 5.50 13.32 -18.14
CA ILE A 42 5.02 14.58 -18.71
C ILE A 42 4.37 15.51 -17.68
N LEU A 43 3.79 14.96 -16.61
CA LEU A 43 3.08 15.70 -15.56
C LEU A 43 3.51 15.19 -14.16
N PRO A 44 4.67 15.60 -13.64
CA PRO A 44 5.27 15.00 -12.44
C PRO A 44 4.46 15.16 -11.14
N SER A 45 3.57 16.14 -11.05
CA SER A 45 2.72 16.40 -9.88
C SER A 45 1.27 15.96 -10.08
N HIS A 46 0.96 15.15 -11.10
CA HIS A 46 -0.40 14.72 -11.37
C HIS A 46 -0.91 13.75 -10.28
N GLN A 47 -1.69 14.26 -9.33
CA GLN A 47 -2.10 13.55 -8.10
C GLN A 47 -2.76 12.19 -8.36
N GLN A 48 -3.70 12.10 -9.31
CA GLN A 48 -4.36 10.83 -9.63
C GLN A 48 -3.38 9.77 -10.18
N ALA A 49 -2.33 10.19 -10.88
CA ALA A 49 -1.32 9.28 -11.42
C ALA A 49 -0.34 8.82 -10.32
N LEU A 50 0.00 9.70 -9.36
CA LEU A 50 0.77 9.33 -8.17
C LEU A 50 0.04 8.28 -7.33
N VAL A 51 -1.25 8.51 -7.06
CA VAL A 51 -2.11 7.57 -6.35
C VAL A 51 -2.20 6.24 -7.12
N SER A 52 -2.49 6.28 -8.42
CA SER A 52 -2.60 5.07 -9.23
C SER A 52 -1.29 4.28 -9.29
N LEU A 53 -0.13 4.96 -9.35
CA LEU A 53 1.18 4.31 -9.30
C LEU A 53 1.46 3.67 -7.94
N LEU A 54 1.14 4.35 -6.83
CA LEU A 54 1.25 3.79 -5.48
C LEU A 54 0.41 2.52 -5.36
N LEU A 55 -0.83 2.56 -5.85
CA LEU A 55 -1.72 1.41 -5.84
C LEU A 55 -1.19 0.27 -6.71
N ALA A 56 -0.69 0.55 -7.93
CA ALA A 56 -0.10 -0.46 -8.81
C ALA A 56 1.15 -1.11 -8.21
N ARG A 57 2.02 -0.36 -7.52
CA ARG A 57 3.21 -0.91 -6.85
C ARG A 57 2.86 -1.77 -5.65
N THR A 58 1.90 -1.32 -4.84
CA THR A 58 1.44 -2.08 -3.66
C THR A 58 0.65 -3.33 -4.06
N ASP A 59 0.02 -3.35 -5.24
CA ASP A 59 -0.57 -4.57 -5.83
C ASP A 59 0.50 -5.63 -6.19
N GLN A 60 1.78 -5.26 -6.26
CA GLN A 60 2.91 -6.13 -6.64
C GLN A 60 3.78 -6.58 -5.46
N PHE A 61 3.39 -6.32 -4.21
CA PHE A 61 4.23 -6.70 -3.04
C PHE A 61 4.50 -8.20 -2.93
N ASP A 62 3.57 -9.04 -3.40
CA ASP A 62 3.78 -10.48 -3.52
C ASP A 62 4.69 -10.90 -4.68
N HIS A 63 5.05 -9.98 -5.57
CA HIS A 63 5.91 -10.17 -6.74
C HIS A 63 7.22 -9.37 -6.67
N GLY A 64 7.63 -8.95 -5.47
CA GLY A 64 8.95 -8.36 -5.20
C GLY A 64 9.02 -6.82 -5.17
N ALA A 65 7.90 -6.13 -5.36
CA ALA A 65 7.85 -4.69 -5.08
C ALA A 65 8.06 -4.42 -3.58
N THR A 66 8.71 -3.30 -3.26
CA THR A 66 9.07 -2.95 -1.87
C THR A 66 8.20 -1.84 -1.31
N MET A 67 7.94 -1.85 0.00
CA MET A 67 7.24 -0.74 0.68
C MET A 67 7.89 0.62 0.40
N LYS A 68 9.22 0.67 0.40
CA LYS A 68 9.99 1.90 0.12
C LYS A 68 9.56 2.58 -1.19
N SER A 69 9.33 1.79 -2.24
CA SER A 69 8.90 2.31 -3.55
C SER A 69 7.52 2.98 -3.53
N ALA A 70 6.66 2.60 -2.58
CA ALA A 70 5.34 3.20 -2.37
C ALA A 70 5.42 4.39 -1.41
N GLU A 71 6.26 4.32 -0.38
CA GLU A 71 6.51 5.42 0.57
C GLU A 71 7.11 6.66 -0.10
N GLU A 72 7.99 6.47 -1.07
CA GLU A 72 8.54 7.56 -1.89
C GLU A 72 7.43 8.31 -2.64
N LEU A 73 6.42 7.61 -3.14
CA LEU A 73 5.26 8.21 -3.80
C LEU A 73 4.32 8.87 -2.81
N LEU A 74 4.12 8.25 -1.64
CA LEU A 74 3.26 8.78 -0.57
C LEU A 74 3.68 10.19 -0.16
N SER A 75 4.99 10.47 -0.11
CA SER A 75 5.52 11.80 0.22
C SER A 75 5.10 12.90 -0.76
N ARG A 76 4.71 12.53 -1.99
CA ARG A 76 4.30 13.44 -3.08
C ARG A 76 2.77 13.57 -3.18
N ILE A 77 2.02 12.74 -2.46
CA ILE A 77 0.55 12.82 -2.44
C ILE A 77 0.13 14.01 -1.59
N GLU A 78 -0.76 14.82 -2.14
CA GLU A 78 -1.34 15.98 -1.46
C GLU A 78 -2.50 15.57 -0.54
N GLY A 79 -2.64 16.29 0.58
CA GLY A 79 -3.69 16.04 1.57
C GLY A 79 -3.22 15.21 2.77
N GLU A 80 -3.67 15.58 3.96
CA GLU A 80 -3.32 14.85 5.19
C GLU A 80 -4.13 13.57 5.34
N TYR A 81 -5.40 13.60 4.94
CA TYR A 81 -6.27 12.43 4.90
C TYR A 81 -5.71 11.37 3.95
N GLU A 82 -5.41 11.76 2.71
CA GLU A 82 -4.89 10.88 1.67
C GLU A 82 -3.58 10.23 2.10
N ARG A 83 -2.65 11.01 2.67
CA ARG A 83 -1.38 10.46 3.18
C ARG A 83 -1.59 9.47 4.33
N ALA A 84 -2.48 9.76 5.27
CA ALA A 84 -2.79 8.82 6.35
C ALA A 84 -3.45 7.54 5.80
N TYR A 85 -4.41 7.70 4.89
CA TYR A 85 -5.15 6.60 4.28
C TYR A 85 -4.23 5.68 3.46
N TYR A 86 -3.42 6.23 2.56
CA TYR A 86 -2.54 5.43 1.71
C TYR A 86 -1.35 4.84 2.49
N ALA A 87 -0.90 5.46 3.58
CA ALA A 87 0.04 4.81 4.50
C ALA A 87 -0.54 3.53 5.10
N GLY A 88 -1.81 3.58 5.55
CA GLY A 88 -2.52 2.41 6.04
C GLY A 88 -2.65 1.32 4.99
N LEU A 89 -2.95 1.70 3.74
CA LEU A 89 -3.07 0.77 2.62
C LEU A 89 -1.75 0.09 2.23
N ILE A 90 -0.62 0.80 2.33
CA ILE A 90 0.70 0.20 2.13
C ILE A 90 0.93 -0.91 3.15
N TRP A 91 0.71 -0.63 4.44
CA TRP A 91 0.87 -1.61 5.52
C TRP A 91 -0.11 -2.80 5.39
N GLU A 92 -1.38 -2.52 5.08
CA GLU A 92 -2.41 -3.55 4.87
C GLU A 92 -2.00 -4.51 3.74
N ARG A 93 -1.55 -3.98 2.60
CA ARG A 93 -1.12 -4.79 1.45
C ARG A 93 0.15 -5.57 1.74
N GLN A 94 1.08 -5.00 2.52
CA GLN A 94 2.27 -5.71 2.99
C GLN A 94 1.90 -6.91 3.88
N ALA A 95 0.95 -6.73 4.81
CA ALA A 95 0.46 -7.82 5.64
C ALA A 95 -0.15 -8.96 4.80
N HIS A 96 -0.94 -8.61 3.78
CA HIS A 96 -1.49 -9.60 2.86
C HIS A 96 -0.43 -10.31 2.02
N ALA A 97 0.61 -9.61 1.57
CA ALA A 97 1.74 -10.22 0.87
C ALA A 97 2.48 -11.22 1.77
N HIS A 98 2.71 -10.88 3.04
CA HIS A 98 3.32 -11.78 4.03
C HIS A 98 2.54 -13.08 4.22
N LEU A 99 1.21 -12.99 4.29
CA LEU A 99 0.33 -14.17 4.40
C LEU A 99 0.44 -15.07 3.17
N ARG A 100 0.48 -14.49 1.96
CA ARG A 100 0.57 -15.24 0.71
C ARG A 100 1.93 -15.92 0.51
N GLN A 101 3.02 -15.25 0.87
CA GLN A 101 4.39 -15.73 0.58
C GLN A 101 4.95 -16.69 1.65
N TYR A 102 4.64 -16.46 2.92
CA TYR A 102 5.37 -17.11 4.03
C TYR A 102 4.46 -17.90 4.98
N GLY A 103 3.14 -17.78 4.82
CA GLY A 103 2.17 -18.52 5.63
C GLY A 103 2.39 -18.31 7.15
N PRO A 104 2.26 -19.36 7.98
CA PRO A 104 2.36 -19.24 9.45
C PRO A 104 3.69 -18.65 9.97
N SER A 105 4.77 -18.72 9.18
CA SER A 105 6.09 -18.21 9.59
C SER A 105 6.16 -16.68 9.63
N SER A 106 5.19 -15.98 9.06
CA SER A 106 5.12 -14.51 9.05
C SER A 106 4.03 -13.95 9.96
N ASN A 107 3.43 -14.74 10.86
CA ASN A 107 2.31 -14.32 11.71
C ASN A 107 2.62 -13.05 12.52
N ALA A 108 3.80 -12.96 13.13
CA ALA A 108 4.19 -11.78 13.91
C ALA A 108 4.37 -10.52 13.03
N ASN A 109 5.00 -10.66 11.87
CA ASN A 109 5.17 -9.56 10.91
C ASN A 109 3.82 -9.12 10.32
N THR A 110 2.93 -10.07 10.06
CA THR A 110 1.57 -9.83 9.61
C THR A 110 0.77 -9.08 10.68
N TYR A 111 0.85 -9.51 11.94
CA TYR A 111 0.21 -8.82 13.07
C TYR A 111 0.69 -7.38 13.16
N HIS A 112 2.02 -7.17 13.16
CA HIS A 112 2.62 -5.83 13.19
C HIS A 112 2.12 -4.97 12.03
N ALA A 113 2.19 -5.46 10.80
CA ALA A 113 1.75 -4.71 9.62
C ALA A 113 0.24 -4.37 9.67
N LEU A 114 -0.63 -5.29 10.12
CA LEU A 114 -2.06 -4.98 10.29
C LEU A 114 -2.30 -3.94 11.38
N ARG A 115 -1.54 -3.97 12.48
CA ARG A 115 -1.64 -2.96 13.55
C ARG A 115 -1.19 -1.59 13.07
N GLU A 116 -0.08 -1.51 12.34
CA GLU A 116 0.36 -0.24 11.73
C GLU A 116 -0.67 0.29 10.73
N ALA A 117 -1.25 -0.59 9.89
CA ALA A 117 -2.35 -0.20 9.01
C ALA A 117 -3.53 0.40 9.77
N MET A 118 -3.96 -0.25 10.86
CA MET A 118 -5.04 0.22 11.73
C MET A 118 -4.73 1.59 12.36
N ASN A 119 -3.51 1.79 12.89
CA ASN A 119 -3.09 3.08 13.47
C ASN A 119 -3.18 4.21 12.43
N HIS A 120 -2.78 3.94 11.18
CA HIS A 120 -2.89 4.90 10.08
C HIS A 120 -4.34 5.17 9.69
N TYR A 121 -5.20 4.15 9.64
CA TYR A 121 -6.62 4.32 9.35
C TYR A 121 -7.36 5.07 10.45
N GLU A 122 -7.01 4.90 11.73
CA GLU A 122 -7.53 5.72 12.83
C GLU A 122 -7.17 7.20 12.65
N ARG A 123 -5.92 7.48 12.23
CA ARG A 123 -5.51 8.86 11.89
C ARG A 123 -6.28 9.40 10.68
N ALA A 124 -6.47 8.59 9.64
CA ALA A 124 -7.25 9.00 8.47
C ALA A 124 -8.72 9.24 8.84
N GLU A 125 -9.31 8.40 9.68
CA GLU A 125 -10.68 8.56 10.17
C GLU A 125 -10.88 9.91 10.87
N ALA A 126 -9.91 10.33 11.69
CA ALA A 126 -9.96 11.62 12.38
C ALA A 126 -9.89 12.85 11.44
N LEU A 127 -9.34 12.65 10.23
CA LEU A 127 -9.15 13.69 9.21
C LEU A 127 -10.21 13.63 8.09
N ARG A 128 -11.13 12.65 8.14
CA ARG A 128 -11.94 12.28 6.98
C ARG A 128 -12.92 13.38 6.56
N PRO A 129 -13.11 13.60 5.24
CA PRO A 129 -14.22 14.40 4.74
C PRO A 129 -15.57 13.84 5.18
N HIS A 130 -16.57 14.70 5.33
CA HIS A 130 -17.93 14.27 5.67
C HIS A 130 -18.47 13.26 4.66
N GLY A 131 -18.92 12.10 5.16
CA GLY A 131 -19.46 11.01 4.34
C GLY A 131 -18.42 10.11 3.68
N ASN A 132 -17.12 10.30 3.94
CA ASN A 132 -16.08 9.38 3.53
C ASN A 132 -15.73 8.42 4.68
N ASP A 133 -16.27 7.20 4.64
CA ASP A 133 -16.01 6.17 5.66
C ASP A 133 -14.98 5.12 5.21
N ASP A 134 -14.21 5.38 4.15
CA ASP A 134 -13.27 4.42 3.57
C ASP A 134 -12.23 3.92 4.59
N ALA A 135 -11.68 4.84 5.40
CA ALA A 135 -10.74 4.50 6.46
C ALA A 135 -11.35 3.54 7.50
N ILE A 136 -12.62 3.74 7.85
CA ILE A 136 -13.36 2.88 8.79
C ILE A 136 -13.57 1.49 8.18
N LEU A 137 -13.96 1.42 6.91
CA LEU A 137 -14.16 0.16 6.19
C LEU A 137 -12.87 -0.67 6.15
N ARG A 138 -11.73 -0.01 5.90
CA ARG A 138 -10.40 -0.63 5.87
C ARG A 138 -9.96 -1.09 7.26
N TRP A 139 -10.09 -0.25 8.28
CA TRP A 139 -9.81 -0.63 9.66
C TRP A 139 -10.62 -1.87 10.07
N ASN A 140 -11.91 -1.89 9.74
CA ASN A 140 -12.80 -3.03 10.00
C ASN A 140 -12.39 -4.30 9.24
N ALA A 141 -11.74 -4.17 8.08
CA ALA A 141 -11.18 -5.31 7.35
C ALA A 141 -9.97 -5.88 8.11
N CYS A 142 -9.02 -5.04 8.54
CA CYS A 142 -7.88 -5.46 9.35
C CYS A 142 -8.32 -6.12 10.67
N ALA A 143 -9.26 -5.50 11.39
CA ALA A 143 -9.80 -6.04 12.63
C ALA A 143 -10.45 -7.42 12.43
N ARG A 144 -11.19 -7.62 11.33
CA ARG A 144 -11.77 -8.92 10.98
C ARG A 144 -10.71 -9.97 10.64
N VAL A 145 -9.62 -9.59 9.99
CA VAL A 145 -8.50 -10.52 9.73
C VAL A 145 -7.89 -10.98 11.05
N LEU A 146 -7.56 -10.06 11.96
CA LEU A 146 -7.00 -10.42 13.27
C LEU A 146 -7.97 -11.26 14.11
N SER A 147 -9.25 -10.90 14.13
CA SER A 147 -10.26 -11.61 14.92
C SER A 147 -10.51 -13.05 14.44
N ARG A 148 -10.38 -13.31 13.14
CA ARG A 148 -10.62 -14.63 12.54
C ARG A 148 -9.40 -15.56 12.61
N ASN A 149 -8.22 -15.02 12.85
CA ASN A 149 -6.95 -15.73 12.78
C ASN A 149 -6.15 -15.49 14.08
N PRO A 150 -6.54 -16.12 15.20
CA PRO A 150 -5.90 -15.89 16.50
C PRO A 150 -4.41 -16.28 16.56
N GLU A 151 -3.94 -17.05 15.59
CA GLU A 151 -2.53 -17.37 15.37
C GLU A 151 -1.70 -16.20 14.83
N ILE A 152 -2.33 -15.20 14.21
CA ILE A 152 -1.71 -13.92 13.83
C ILE A 152 -1.64 -13.05 15.09
N ARG A 153 -0.55 -13.24 15.84
CA ARG A 153 -0.30 -12.59 17.12
C ARG A 153 1.16 -12.13 17.19
N PRO A 154 1.49 -11.14 18.04
CA PRO A 154 2.87 -10.73 18.22
C PRO A 154 3.71 -11.91 18.73
N LEU A 155 5.03 -11.85 18.53
CA LEU A 155 5.94 -12.76 19.24
C LEU A 155 5.74 -12.54 20.75
N PRO A 156 5.75 -13.61 21.57
CA PRO A 156 5.87 -13.43 23.01
C PRO A 156 7.06 -12.52 23.27
N ASP A 157 6.92 -11.56 24.19
CA ASP A 157 8.06 -10.77 24.64
C ASP A 157 9.18 -11.74 24.97
N ALA A 158 10.33 -11.61 24.31
CA ALA A 158 11.49 -12.39 24.66
C ALA A 158 11.81 -12.04 26.11
N GLU A 159 11.45 -12.92 27.04
CA GLU A 159 11.87 -12.79 28.43
C GLU A 159 13.37 -12.56 28.41
N PHE A 160 13.77 -11.33 28.72
CA PHE A 160 15.14 -11.02 29.04
C PHE A 160 15.46 -11.89 30.25
N GLN A 161 16.04 -13.07 30.03
CA GLN A 161 16.66 -13.82 31.10
C GLN A 161 17.94 -13.05 31.41
N PRO A 162 18.03 -12.32 32.54
CA PRO A 162 19.31 -11.76 32.92
C PRO A 162 20.27 -12.94 33.09
N ILE A 163 21.36 -12.91 32.32
CA ILE A 163 22.50 -13.79 32.53
C ILE A 163 23.02 -13.50 33.94
N THR A 164 22.58 -14.27 34.92
CA THR A 164 23.23 -14.34 36.22
C THR A 164 24.58 -15.02 36.00
N GLY A 165 25.62 -14.19 35.85
CA GLY A 165 26.99 -14.66 35.90
C GLY A 165 27.32 -15.07 37.33
N GLU A 166 27.75 -16.32 37.50
CA GLU A 166 28.58 -16.76 38.63
C GLU A 166 30.05 -16.61 38.28
#